data_AF-A0A2U3Z5Y5-F1
#
_entry.id   AF-A0A2U3Z5Y5-F1
#
_cell.length_a   1.000
_cell.length_b   1.000
_cell.length_c   1.000
_cell.angle_alpha   90.00
_cell.angle_beta   90.00
_cell.angle_gamma   90.00
#
_symmetry.space_group_name_H-M   'P 1'
#
loop_
_entity.id
_entity.type
_entity.pdbx_description
1 polymer ?
#
loop_
_entity_poly.entity_id
_entity_poly.type
_entity_poly.pdbx_seq_one_letter_code
_entity_poly.pdbx_strand_id
1 'polypeptide(L)'
;YLFENGRVDDIFSDLYYVRFTEWLHEVLKDVQPRVTPLGYVLPSHVTEEMLWECKQLGAHSPSTLLTTLMFFNTKYFLLKTVDQHMKLAFSKVLRQTKKNPSNPKDKSTSIRYLKALGIHQTGQKVTDDMYAEQTENPENPLRCPIKLYDFYLFKCPQSVKGRNDTFYLTPEPVVAPNSPIWYSVQPISREQMGQMLTRILVIREIQEAIAVANASTMH
;
A
#
# COMPACT_ATOMS: atom_id res chain seq x y z
N TYR A 1 22.14 2.16 -4.89
CA TYR A 1 23.35 2.83 -4.40
C TYR A 1 23.61 2.65 -2.90
N LEU A 2 22.86 3.30 -1.98
CA LEU A 2 23.18 3.24 -0.53
C LEU A 2 23.25 1.80 -0.01
N PHE A 3 22.20 1.02 -0.25
CA PHE A 3 22.13 -0.40 0.12
C PHE A 3 23.30 -1.23 -0.45
N GLU A 4 23.66 -1.04 -1.71
CA GLU A 4 24.77 -1.74 -2.38
C GLU A 4 26.13 -1.39 -1.78
N ASN A 5 26.25 -0.23 -1.13
CA ASN A 5 27.46 0.21 -0.44
C ASN A 5 27.40 -0.08 1.07
N GLY A 6 26.51 -0.99 1.51
CA GLY A 6 26.42 -1.44 2.90
C GLY A 6 25.87 -0.39 3.87
N ARG A 7 25.31 0.71 3.37
CA ARG A 7 24.60 1.69 4.19
C ARG A 7 23.25 1.11 4.61
N VAL A 8 22.92 1.22 5.89
CA VAL A 8 21.66 0.76 6.48
C VAL A 8 20.62 1.87 6.60
N ASP A 9 21.00 3.10 6.23
CA ASP A 9 20.15 4.27 6.29
C ASP A 9 18.91 4.13 5.40
N ASP A 10 17.76 4.48 5.95
CA ASP A 10 16.52 4.67 5.21
C ASP A 10 16.26 6.18 5.05
N ILE A 11 16.64 6.72 3.89
CA ILE A 11 16.48 8.14 3.58
C ILE A 11 15.02 8.63 3.59
N PHE A 12 14.04 7.73 3.64
CA PHE A 12 12.63 8.06 3.63
C PHE A 12 11.93 7.89 4.99
N SER A 13 12.62 7.31 5.97
CA SER A 13 12.04 6.99 7.29
C SER A 13 12.91 7.45 8.46
N ASP A 14 14.23 7.51 8.28
CA ASP A 14 15.15 7.87 9.37
C ASP A 14 15.03 9.36 9.71
N LEU A 15 15.04 9.66 11.02
CA LEU A 15 14.86 11.01 11.55
C LEU A 15 15.88 12.02 11.00
N TYR A 16 17.08 11.55 10.63
CA TYR A 16 18.13 12.40 10.05
C TYR A 16 17.73 12.99 8.69
N TYR A 17 16.81 12.35 7.96
CA TYR A 17 16.42 12.74 6.60
C TYR A 17 15.03 13.40 6.52
N VAL A 18 14.43 13.78 7.65
CA VAL A 18 13.09 14.41 7.69
C VAL A 18 13.00 15.63 6.78
N ARG A 19 13.99 16.53 6.81
CA ARG A 19 14.01 17.68 5.90
C ARG A 19 14.06 17.27 4.43
N PHE A 20 14.82 16.22 4.10
CA PHE A 20 14.87 15.71 2.73
C PHE A 20 13.52 15.15 2.30
N THR A 21 12.81 14.42 3.15
CA THR A 21 11.48 13.87 2.82
C THR A 21 10.42 14.95 2.67
N GLU A 22 10.46 16.00 3.50
CA GLU A 22 9.60 17.18 3.38
C GLU A 22 9.82 17.89 2.03
N TRP A 23 11.07 18.21 1.70
CA TRP A 23 11.39 18.88 0.43
C TRP A 23 11.05 18.03 -0.78
N LEU A 24 11.34 16.72 -0.72
CA LEU A 24 10.98 15.80 -1.80
C LEU A 24 9.47 15.74 -2.01
N HIS A 25 8.68 15.72 -0.92
CA HIS A 25 7.23 15.78 -1.01
C HIS A 25 6.77 17.09 -1.68
N GLU A 26 7.30 18.23 -1.28
CA GLU A 26 6.96 19.53 -1.87
C GLU A 26 7.26 19.60 -3.38
N VAL A 27 8.36 19.00 -3.83
CA VAL A 27 8.71 18.94 -5.26
C VAL A 27 7.80 17.98 -6.04
N LEU A 28 7.38 16.88 -5.42
CA LEU A 28 6.65 15.81 -6.10
C LEU A 28 5.13 15.91 -6.01
N LYS A 29 4.57 16.63 -5.03
CA LYS A 29 3.11 16.62 -4.75
C LYS A 29 2.24 17.08 -5.91
N ASP A 30 2.76 17.96 -6.76
CA ASP A 30 2.06 18.50 -7.93
C ASP A 30 2.46 17.81 -9.25
N VAL A 31 3.33 16.79 -9.19
CA VAL A 31 3.78 16.07 -10.38
C VAL A 31 2.63 15.27 -10.97
N GLN A 32 2.28 15.61 -12.21
CA GLN A 32 1.31 14.87 -13.02
C GLN A 32 2.04 13.97 -14.02
N PRO A 33 1.45 12.80 -14.39
CA PRO A 33 1.96 12.00 -15.49
C PRO A 33 2.06 12.86 -16.75
N ARG A 34 3.24 12.88 -17.39
CA ARG A 34 3.43 13.67 -18.61
C ARG A 34 2.63 13.04 -19.74
N VAL A 35 1.86 13.84 -20.47
CA VAL A 35 1.07 13.36 -21.60
C VAL A 35 1.67 13.92 -22.90
N THR A 36 1.91 13.05 -23.87
CA THR A 36 2.38 13.44 -25.21
C THR A 36 1.28 14.21 -25.95
N PRO A 37 1.61 15.01 -26.98
CA PRO A 37 0.59 15.67 -27.82
C PRO A 37 -0.42 14.71 -28.46
N LEU A 38 -0.08 13.42 -28.56
CA LEU A 38 -0.93 12.35 -29.08
C LEU A 38 -1.82 11.67 -28.02
N GLY A 39 -1.78 12.15 -26.77
CA GLY A 39 -2.60 11.62 -25.67
C GLY A 39 -1.99 10.44 -24.90
N TYR A 40 -0.80 9.95 -25.28
CA TYR A 40 -0.12 8.89 -24.54
C TYR A 40 0.51 9.40 -23.25
N VAL A 41 0.29 8.70 -22.14
CA VAL A 41 0.99 8.94 -20.86
C VAL A 41 2.43 8.43 -20.98
N LEU A 42 3.39 9.31 -20.77
CA LEU A 42 4.81 8.95 -20.66
C LEU A 42 5.03 8.25 -19.30
N PRO A 43 5.54 7.03 -19.30
CA PRO A 43 5.71 6.26 -18.08
C PRO A 43 6.82 6.87 -17.23
N SER A 44 6.64 6.81 -15.90
CA SER A 44 7.73 7.08 -14.97
C SER A 44 8.90 6.13 -15.20
N HIS A 45 10.12 6.63 -14.99
CA HIS A 45 11.33 5.80 -14.98
C HIS A 45 11.51 5.05 -13.66
N VAL A 46 10.76 5.41 -12.62
CA VAL A 46 10.77 4.70 -11.33
C VAL A 46 9.83 3.52 -11.42
N THR A 47 10.39 2.31 -11.35
CA THR A 47 9.64 1.06 -11.49
C THR A 47 9.45 0.39 -10.13
N GLU A 48 8.40 -0.42 -10.00
CA GLU A 48 8.17 -1.26 -8.83
C GLU A 48 9.39 -2.17 -8.55
N GLU A 49 10.00 -2.75 -9.58
CA GLU A 49 11.17 -3.64 -9.41
C GLU A 49 12.33 -2.92 -8.73
N MET A 50 12.61 -1.67 -9.13
CA MET A 50 13.67 -0.88 -8.52
C MET A 50 13.43 -0.72 -7.01
N LEU A 51 12.19 -0.53 -6.58
CA LEU A 51 11.86 -0.41 -5.15
C LEU A 51 12.07 -1.72 -4.40
N TRP A 52 11.79 -2.88 -5.00
CA TRP A 52 12.10 -4.18 -4.40
C TRP A 52 13.61 -4.41 -4.28
N GLU A 53 14.37 -4.06 -5.32
CA GLU A 53 15.83 -4.17 -5.37
C GLU A 53 16.50 -3.26 -4.34
N CYS A 54 16.09 -1.99 -4.27
CA CYS A 54 16.66 -1.00 -3.35
C CYS A 54 16.07 -1.02 -1.94
N LYS A 55 15.29 -2.08 -1.61
CA LYS A 55 14.71 -2.30 -0.28
C LYS A 55 13.80 -1.14 0.16
N GLN A 56 13.04 -0.57 -0.75
CA GLN A 56 11.96 0.39 -0.44
C GLN A 56 10.58 -0.28 -0.41
N LEU A 57 10.50 -1.53 -0.86
CA LEU A 57 9.40 -2.45 -0.61
C LEU A 57 9.92 -3.72 0.08
N GLY A 58 9.07 -4.36 0.88
CA GLY A 58 9.37 -5.54 1.68
C GLY A 58 9.04 -5.36 3.15
N ALA A 59 9.65 -6.19 3.99
CA ALA A 59 9.36 -6.28 5.42
C ALA A 59 10.61 -6.27 6.31
N HIS A 60 11.67 -5.59 5.88
CA HIS A 60 12.94 -5.54 6.63
C HIS A 60 12.95 -4.47 7.74
N SER A 61 12.00 -3.53 7.72
CA SER A 61 11.76 -2.56 8.79
C SER A 61 10.26 -2.29 8.94
N PRO A 62 9.81 -1.72 10.08
CA PRO A 62 8.41 -1.31 10.25
C PRO A 62 7.96 -0.29 9.19
N SER A 63 8.81 0.67 8.85
CA SER A 63 8.49 1.74 7.89
C SER A 63 8.40 1.22 6.46
N THR A 64 9.29 0.31 6.06
CA THR A 64 9.23 -0.31 4.73
C THR A 64 8.02 -1.22 4.58
N LEU A 65 7.67 -2.00 5.62
CA LEU A 65 6.45 -2.81 5.59
C LEU A 65 5.21 -1.94 5.43
N LEU A 66 5.14 -0.82 6.16
CA LEU A 66 4.03 0.12 6.07
C LEU A 66 3.94 0.76 4.67
N THR A 67 5.07 1.15 4.09
CA THR A 67 5.17 1.65 2.71
C THR A 67 4.70 0.61 1.71
N THR A 68 5.07 -0.66 1.91
CA THR A 68 4.68 -1.77 1.04
C THR A 68 3.19 -2.03 1.04
N LEU A 69 2.56 -1.99 2.21
CA LEU A 69 1.11 -2.09 2.30
C LEU A 69 0.41 -0.90 1.67
N MET A 70 0.93 0.32 1.86
CA MET A 70 0.38 1.50 1.21
C MET A 70 0.50 1.38 -0.31
N PHE A 71 1.63 0.92 -0.83
CA PHE A 71 1.85 0.65 -2.25
C PHE A 71 0.81 -0.33 -2.81
N PHE A 72 0.59 -1.48 -2.15
CA PHE A 72 -0.44 -2.43 -2.57
C PHE A 72 -1.85 -1.85 -2.51
N ASN A 73 -2.18 -1.12 -1.45
CA ASN A 73 -3.48 -0.49 -1.31
C ASN A 73 -3.70 0.60 -2.39
N THR A 74 -2.67 1.35 -2.76
CA THR A 74 -2.74 2.30 -3.88
C THR A 74 -2.89 1.57 -5.21
N LYS A 75 -2.12 0.51 -5.45
CA LYS A 75 -2.12 -0.24 -6.72
C LYS A 75 -3.43 -1.00 -6.96
N TYR A 76 -3.84 -1.81 -6.01
CA TYR A 76 -4.91 -2.78 -6.17
C TYR A 76 -6.26 -2.25 -5.68
N PHE A 77 -6.28 -1.46 -4.60
CA PHE A 77 -7.51 -0.84 -4.10
C PHE A 77 -7.77 0.54 -4.70
N LEU A 78 -6.82 1.07 -5.49
CA LEU A 78 -6.93 2.38 -6.15
C LEU A 78 -7.17 3.52 -5.15
N LEU A 79 -6.55 3.43 -3.98
CA LEU A 79 -6.51 4.55 -3.02
C LEU A 79 -5.43 5.53 -3.49
N LYS A 80 -5.85 6.67 -4.03
CA LYS A 80 -5.00 7.67 -4.69
C LYS A 80 -4.80 8.93 -3.85
N THR A 81 -5.61 9.12 -2.79
CA THR A 81 -5.55 10.32 -1.95
C THR A 81 -5.33 10.00 -0.49
N VAL A 82 -4.74 10.95 0.24
CA VAL A 82 -4.52 10.83 1.68
C VAL A 82 -5.83 10.56 2.41
N ASP A 83 -6.94 11.17 2.01
CA ASP A 83 -8.26 10.93 2.61
C ASP A 83 -8.78 9.51 2.39
N GLN A 84 -8.51 8.92 1.22
CA GLN A 84 -8.89 7.54 0.94
C GLN A 84 -8.09 6.57 1.83
N HIS A 85 -6.78 6.81 1.97
CA HIS A 85 -5.94 6.01 2.86
C HIS A 85 -6.29 6.19 4.35
N MET A 86 -6.62 7.42 4.80
CA MET A 86 -7.07 7.71 6.16
C MET A 86 -8.40 7.03 6.51
N LYS A 87 -9.27 6.79 5.53
CA LYS A 87 -10.57 6.09 5.74
C LYS A 87 -10.44 4.57 5.78
N LEU A 88 -9.27 4.04 5.42
CA LEU A 88 -8.98 2.61 5.49
C LEU A 88 -8.91 2.15 6.94
N ALA A 89 -9.44 0.98 7.23
CA ALA A 89 -9.42 0.42 8.57
C ALA A 89 -9.23 -1.09 8.56
N PHE A 90 -8.68 -1.66 9.64
CA PHE A 90 -8.53 -3.10 9.81
C PHE A 90 -9.84 -3.86 9.56
N SER A 91 -10.97 -3.36 10.06
CA SER A 91 -12.28 -3.99 9.86
C SER A 91 -12.77 -4.00 8.41
N LYS A 92 -12.19 -3.18 7.53
CA LYS A 92 -12.56 -3.06 6.11
C LYS A 92 -11.65 -3.84 5.17
N VAL A 93 -10.55 -4.40 5.69
CA VAL A 93 -9.54 -5.14 4.94
C VAL A 93 -9.59 -6.59 5.36
N LEU A 94 -10.37 -7.37 4.63
CA LEU A 94 -10.76 -8.73 5.03
C LEU A 94 -10.09 -9.79 4.17
N ARG A 95 -9.63 -10.86 4.80
CA ARG A 95 -9.16 -12.06 4.09
C ARG A 95 -10.35 -12.81 3.52
N GLN A 96 -10.24 -13.26 2.28
CA GLN A 96 -11.15 -14.22 1.68
C GLN A 96 -10.38 -15.40 1.09
N THR A 97 -10.89 -16.60 1.27
CA THR A 97 -10.41 -17.79 0.55
C THR A 97 -11.55 -18.35 -0.29
N LYS A 98 -11.39 -18.31 -1.61
CA LYS A 98 -12.31 -18.94 -2.57
C LYS A 98 -11.80 -20.35 -2.89
N LYS A 99 -12.71 -21.32 -2.91
CA LYS A 99 -12.44 -22.66 -3.43
C LYS A 99 -12.83 -22.68 -4.90
N ASN A 100 -11.99 -23.27 -5.74
CA ASN A 100 -12.32 -23.47 -7.15
C ASN A 100 -13.47 -24.48 -7.27
N PRO A 101 -14.62 -24.13 -7.90
CA PRO A 101 -15.74 -25.05 -8.08
C PRO A 101 -15.38 -26.31 -8.86
N SER A 102 -14.44 -26.21 -9.80
CA SER A 102 -14.00 -27.32 -10.65
C SER A 102 -12.97 -28.22 -9.97
N ASN A 103 -12.22 -27.70 -8.99
CA ASN A 103 -11.26 -28.48 -8.21
C ASN A 103 -11.22 -28.00 -6.75
N PRO A 104 -11.94 -28.64 -5.82
CA PRO A 104 -12.01 -28.20 -4.42
C PRO A 104 -10.68 -28.16 -3.65
N LYS A 105 -9.63 -28.81 -4.18
CA LYS A 105 -8.26 -28.75 -3.63
C LYS A 105 -7.53 -27.46 -4.00
N ASP A 106 -7.97 -26.79 -5.06
CA ASP A 106 -7.44 -25.51 -5.52
C ASP A 106 -8.14 -24.38 -4.76
N LYS A 107 -7.35 -23.59 -4.03
CA LYS A 107 -7.82 -22.52 -3.15
C LYS A 107 -7.07 -21.25 -3.54
N SER A 108 -7.80 -20.18 -3.79
CA SER A 108 -7.25 -18.85 -3.99
C SER A 108 -7.53 -18.00 -2.76
N THR A 109 -6.50 -17.38 -2.20
CA THR A 109 -6.62 -16.44 -1.09
C THR A 109 -6.43 -15.02 -1.60
N SER A 110 -7.31 -14.11 -1.20
CA SER A 110 -7.20 -12.68 -1.48
C SER A 110 -7.47 -11.84 -0.22
N ILE A 111 -6.97 -10.61 -0.22
CA ILE A 111 -7.43 -9.55 0.69
C ILE A 111 -8.39 -8.67 -0.09
N ARG A 112 -9.51 -8.34 0.54
CA ARG A 112 -10.59 -7.55 -0.05
C ARG A 112 -10.77 -6.23 0.65
N TYR A 113 -11.11 -5.23 -0.15
CA TYR A 113 -11.54 -3.92 0.28
C TYR A 113 -12.80 -3.52 -0.47
N LEU A 114 -13.84 -3.11 0.26
CA LEU A 114 -15.06 -2.60 -0.36
C LEU A 114 -14.78 -1.19 -0.92
N LYS A 115 -14.89 -1.03 -2.24
CA LYS A 115 -14.74 0.27 -2.89
C LYS A 115 -15.88 1.16 -2.40
N ALA A 116 -15.55 2.29 -1.80
CA ALA A 116 -16.54 3.29 -1.40
C ALA A 116 -17.09 4.01 -2.64
N LEU A 117 -17.95 3.34 -3.40
CA LEU A 117 -18.85 4.00 -4.34
C LEU A 117 -19.83 4.82 -3.50
N GLY A 118 -19.92 6.11 -3.78
CA GLY A 118 -20.51 7.13 -2.91
C GLY A 118 -21.73 6.65 -2.12
N ILE A 119 -21.68 6.84 -0.80
CA ILE A 119 -22.77 6.65 0.18
C ILE A 119 -23.74 5.56 -0.28
N HIS A 120 -23.40 4.30 0.00
CA HIS A 120 -24.34 3.19 -0.17
C HIS A 120 -25.69 3.62 0.42
N GLN A 121 -26.69 3.81 -0.45
CA GLN A 121 -28.05 4.03 -0.01
C GLN A 121 -28.43 2.81 0.83
N THR A 122 -28.86 3.05 2.06
CA THR A 122 -29.27 2.02 3.00
C THR A 122 -30.22 1.03 2.32
N GLY A 123 -29.75 -0.19 2.04
CA GLY A 123 -30.56 -1.26 1.41
C GLY A 123 -29.98 -1.90 0.14
N GLN A 124 -28.91 -1.34 -0.47
CA GLN A 124 -28.31 -1.97 -1.66
C GLN A 124 -27.45 -3.20 -1.26
N LYS A 125 -27.73 -4.36 -1.87
CA LYS A 125 -26.93 -5.58 -1.65
C LYS A 125 -25.52 -5.36 -2.20
N VAL A 126 -24.51 -5.56 -1.35
CA VAL A 126 -23.10 -5.51 -1.76
C VAL A 126 -22.81 -6.71 -2.66
N THR A 127 -22.39 -6.46 -3.90
CA THR A 127 -22.04 -7.48 -4.90
C THR A 127 -20.51 -7.67 -5.01
N ASP A 128 -20.06 -8.78 -5.61
CA ASP A 128 -18.65 -9.19 -5.63
C ASP A 128 -17.74 -8.18 -6.36
N ASP A 129 -18.26 -7.54 -7.41
CA ASP A 129 -17.63 -6.51 -8.25
C ASP A 129 -17.34 -5.19 -7.52
N MET A 130 -18.04 -4.95 -6.41
CA MET A 130 -17.80 -3.78 -5.55
C MET A 130 -16.53 -3.91 -4.72
N TYR A 131 -15.93 -5.10 -4.64
CA TYR A 131 -14.67 -5.31 -3.97
C TYR A 131 -13.48 -5.08 -4.91
N ALA A 132 -12.44 -4.47 -4.36
CA ALA A 132 -11.10 -4.55 -4.89
C ALA A 132 -10.35 -5.69 -4.19
N GLU A 133 -9.50 -6.41 -4.92
CA GLU A 133 -8.81 -7.60 -4.41
C GLU A 133 -7.30 -7.50 -4.59
N GLN A 134 -6.55 -7.96 -3.59
CA GLN A 134 -5.13 -8.27 -3.66
C GLN A 134 -4.98 -9.79 -3.59
N THR A 135 -4.46 -10.42 -4.64
CA THR A 135 -4.33 -11.87 -4.71
C THR A 135 -3.01 -12.37 -4.09
N GLU A 136 -3.01 -13.63 -3.65
CA GLU A 136 -1.78 -14.31 -3.24
C GLU A 136 -0.77 -14.39 -4.39
N ASN A 137 0.51 -14.19 -4.05
CA ASN A 137 1.64 -14.50 -4.90
C ASN A 137 2.38 -15.71 -4.32
N PRO A 138 2.04 -16.95 -4.72
CA PRO A 138 2.66 -18.15 -4.18
C PRO A 138 4.12 -18.33 -4.65
N GLU A 139 4.48 -17.77 -5.81
CA GLU A 139 5.81 -17.90 -6.40
C GLU A 139 6.86 -17.08 -5.66
N ASN A 140 6.46 -15.94 -5.10
CA ASN A 140 7.35 -15.09 -4.31
C ASN A 140 6.68 -14.65 -2.99
N PRO A 141 6.82 -15.47 -1.91
CA PRO A 141 6.26 -15.17 -0.60
C PRO A 141 6.74 -13.84 0.00
N LEU A 142 7.95 -13.37 -0.33
CA LEU A 142 8.52 -12.12 0.18
C LEU A 142 7.90 -10.88 -0.45
N ARG A 143 7.25 -11.02 -1.61
CA ARG A 143 6.50 -9.96 -2.30
C ARG A 143 4.99 -10.20 -2.28
N CYS A 144 4.54 -11.21 -1.55
CA CYS A 144 3.14 -11.62 -1.52
C CYS A 144 2.31 -10.67 -0.65
N PRO A 145 1.26 -10.01 -1.18
CA PRO A 145 0.40 -9.12 -0.40
C PRO A 145 -0.20 -9.79 0.83
N ILE A 146 -0.61 -11.05 0.70
CA ILE A 146 -1.21 -11.83 1.79
C ILE A 146 -0.22 -12.07 2.92
N LYS A 147 1.02 -12.49 2.59
CA LYS A 147 2.06 -12.78 3.59
C LYS A 147 2.53 -11.51 4.27
N LEU A 148 2.67 -10.42 3.52
CA LEU A 148 3.08 -9.13 4.06
C LEU A 148 2.01 -8.52 4.97
N TYR A 149 0.73 -8.64 4.61
CA TYR A 149 -0.37 -8.23 5.48
C TYR A 149 -0.48 -9.08 6.75
N ASP A 150 -0.31 -10.41 6.64
CA ASP A 150 -0.26 -11.28 7.82
C ASP A 150 0.87 -10.89 8.77
N PHE A 151 2.05 -10.61 8.20
CA PHE A 151 3.20 -10.18 8.98
C PHE A 151 2.94 -8.83 9.66
N TYR A 152 2.27 -7.89 8.98
CA TYR A 152 1.83 -6.65 9.58
C TYR A 152 0.87 -6.87 10.76
N LEU A 153 -0.19 -7.67 10.57
CA LEU A 153 -1.13 -8.02 11.64
C LEU A 153 -0.46 -8.73 12.82
N PHE A 154 0.57 -9.53 12.55
CA PHE A 154 1.36 -10.20 13.58
C PHE A 154 2.19 -9.22 14.40
N LYS A 155 2.78 -8.21 13.76
CA LYS A 155 3.60 -7.17 14.40
C LYS A 155 2.79 -6.03 15.02
N CYS A 156 1.48 -5.97 14.80
CA CYS A 156 0.57 -5.01 15.41
C CYS A 156 0.15 -5.44 16.84
N PRO A 157 -0.11 -4.50 17.76
CA PRO A 157 -0.73 -4.81 19.04
C PRO A 157 -2.10 -5.48 18.86
N GLN A 158 -2.43 -6.50 19.66
CA GLN A 158 -3.70 -7.24 19.48
C GLN A 158 -4.95 -6.36 19.60
N SER A 159 -4.88 -5.29 20.40
CA SER A 159 -5.98 -4.33 20.62
C SER A 159 -6.41 -3.57 19.37
N VAL A 160 -5.58 -3.53 18.32
CA VAL A 160 -5.93 -2.84 17.07
C VAL A 160 -6.68 -3.72 16.09
N LYS A 161 -6.65 -5.05 16.29
CA LYS A 161 -7.33 -5.99 15.40
C LYS A 161 -8.84 -5.76 15.48
N GLY A 162 -9.45 -5.50 14.33
CA GLY A 162 -10.89 -5.20 14.22
C GLY A 162 -11.26 -3.74 14.44
N ARG A 163 -10.29 -2.83 14.69
CA ARG A 163 -10.55 -1.39 14.68
C ARG A 163 -11.13 -0.93 13.35
N ASN A 164 -12.06 0.01 13.41
CA ASN A 164 -12.82 0.52 12.27
C ASN A 164 -12.42 1.94 11.83
N ASP A 165 -11.42 2.52 12.48
CA ASP A 165 -11.00 3.90 12.34
C ASP A 165 -9.57 4.06 11.79
N THR A 166 -8.75 3.00 11.81
CA THR A 166 -7.37 3.06 11.32
C THR A 166 -6.89 1.76 10.71
N PHE A 167 -5.96 1.86 9.75
CA PHE A 167 -5.22 0.76 9.17
C PHE A 167 -3.71 0.94 9.29
N TYR A 168 -3.19 2.17 9.13
CA TYR A 168 -1.75 2.46 9.14
C TYR A 168 -1.31 2.95 10.52
N LEU A 169 -0.55 2.13 11.23
CA LEU A 169 -0.08 2.42 12.58
C LEU A 169 1.32 3.02 12.57
N THR A 170 1.60 3.88 13.55
CA THR A 170 2.91 4.52 13.72
C THR A 170 3.95 3.48 14.14
N PRO A 171 5.05 3.33 13.39
CA PRO A 171 6.22 2.54 13.79
C PRO A 171 6.75 2.92 15.18
N GLU A 172 7.16 1.93 15.96
CA GLU A 172 7.90 2.18 17.20
C GLU A 172 9.31 2.71 16.87
N PRO A 173 9.76 3.85 17.46
CA PRO A 173 11.03 4.49 17.09
C PRO A 173 12.27 3.63 17.31
N VAL A 174 12.23 2.73 18.30
CA VAL A 174 13.34 1.84 18.64
C VAL A 174 12.79 0.43 18.72
N VAL A 175 12.93 -0.32 17.63
CA VAL A 175 12.46 -1.69 17.57
C VAL A 175 13.44 -2.60 16.83
N ALA A 176 13.81 -3.70 17.48
CA ALA A 176 14.64 -4.71 16.86
C ALA A 176 13.83 -5.53 15.84
N PRO A 177 14.45 -6.06 14.76
CA PRO A 177 13.75 -6.87 13.77
C PRO A 177 13.01 -8.09 14.35
N ASN A 178 13.58 -8.69 15.40
CA ASN A 178 12.99 -9.83 16.11
C ASN A 178 11.93 -9.44 17.16
N SER A 179 11.67 -8.15 17.39
CA SER A 179 10.65 -7.70 18.34
C SER A 179 9.27 -8.26 17.97
N PRO A 180 8.48 -8.74 18.94
CA PRO A 180 7.13 -9.24 18.68
C PRO A 180 6.18 -8.14 18.20
N ILE A 181 6.43 -6.88 18.55
CA ILE A 181 5.59 -5.73 18.20
C ILE A 181 6.47 -4.68 17.52
N TRP A 182 6.01 -4.17 16.38
CA TRP A 182 6.68 -3.11 15.61
C TRP A 182 5.93 -1.78 15.58
N TYR A 183 4.65 -1.79 15.92
CA TYR A 183 3.78 -0.62 15.76
C TYR A 183 3.10 -0.28 17.07
N SER A 184 2.87 1.01 17.27
CA SER A 184 2.04 1.53 18.35
C SER A 184 0.54 1.37 18.02
N VAL A 185 -0.34 1.76 18.95
CA VAL A 185 -1.79 1.84 18.69
C VAL A 185 -2.23 3.13 17.99
N GLN A 186 -1.30 4.07 17.78
CA GLN A 186 -1.58 5.38 17.18
C GLN A 186 -1.50 5.31 15.65
N PRO A 187 -2.43 5.94 14.92
CA PRO A 187 -2.31 6.05 13.47
C PRO A 187 -1.08 6.90 13.08
N ILE A 188 -0.52 6.69 11.90
CA ILE A 188 0.42 7.66 11.32
C ILE A 188 -0.27 9.00 11.10
N SER A 189 0.50 10.08 11.16
CA SER A 189 -0.03 11.42 10.88
C SER A 189 -0.44 11.56 9.41
N ARG A 190 -1.35 12.50 9.15
CA ARG A 190 -1.75 12.89 7.79
C ARG A 190 -0.55 13.33 6.94
N GLU A 191 0.40 14.03 7.54
CA GLU A 191 1.60 14.51 6.87
C GLU A 191 2.51 13.36 6.44
N GLN A 192 2.84 12.44 7.36
CA GLN A 192 3.63 11.25 7.03
C GLN A 192 2.97 10.43 5.92
N MET A 193 1.65 10.24 5.99
CA MET A 193 0.90 9.57 4.93
C MET A 193 1.02 10.30 3.59
N GLY A 194 0.93 11.64 3.58
CA GLY A 194 1.12 12.46 2.38
C GLY A 194 2.50 12.26 1.76
N GLN A 195 3.56 12.33 2.57
CA GLN A 195 4.94 12.12 2.12
C GLN A 195 5.14 10.71 1.52
N MET A 196 4.63 9.67 2.18
CA MET A 196 4.68 8.29 1.67
C MET A 196 3.91 8.14 0.35
N LEU A 197 2.67 8.62 0.31
CA LEU A 197 1.79 8.48 -0.85
C LEU A 197 2.32 9.24 -2.06
N THR A 198 2.84 10.45 -1.89
CA THR A 198 3.45 11.22 -2.99
C THR A 198 4.58 10.45 -3.67
N ARG A 199 5.43 9.75 -2.90
CA ARG A 199 6.49 8.90 -3.47
C ARG A 199 5.93 7.68 -4.20
N ILE A 200 4.83 7.12 -3.71
CA ILE A 200 4.17 5.96 -4.34
C ILE A 200 3.51 6.35 -5.67
N LEU A 201 2.86 7.50 -5.74
CA LEU A 201 2.10 7.95 -6.92
C LEU A 201 2.97 8.21 -8.16
N VAL A 202 4.29 8.41 -7.98
CA VAL A 202 5.22 8.60 -9.10
C VAL A 202 5.77 7.29 -9.67
N ILE A 203 5.40 6.13 -9.11
CA ILE A 203 5.84 4.82 -9.61
C ILE A 203 5.05 4.45 -10.86
N ARG A 204 5.74 3.95 -11.89
CA ARG A 204 5.16 3.61 -13.19
C ARG A 204 3.95 2.69 -13.08
N GLU A 205 4.07 1.57 -12.38
CA GLU A 205 3.02 0.56 -12.25
C GLU A 205 1.79 1.10 -11.49
N ILE A 206 1.98 2.11 -10.63
CA ILE A 206 0.88 2.84 -9.98
C ILE A 206 0.17 3.74 -10.99
N GLN A 207 0.92 4.51 -11.77
CA GLN A 207 0.36 5.39 -12.82
C GLN A 207 -0.42 4.59 -13.87
N GLU A 208 0.12 3.44 -14.30
CA GLU A 208 -0.53 2.52 -15.22
C GLU A 208 -1.84 1.94 -14.64
N ALA A 209 -1.82 1.45 -13.40
CA ALA A 209 -3.03 0.93 -12.74
C ALA A 209 -4.13 2.01 -12.63
N ILE A 210 -3.74 3.25 -12.31
CA ILE A 210 -4.64 4.41 -12.23
C ILE A 210 -5.22 4.74 -13.60
N ALA A 211 -4.39 4.74 -14.65
CA ALA A 211 -4.82 5.06 -16.01
C ALA A 211 -5.81 4.02 -16.56
N VAL A 212 -5.52 2.73 -16.37
CA VAL A 212 -6.41 1.62 -16.77
C VAL A 212 -7.76 1.75 -16.07
N ALA A 213 -7.77 2.00 -14.75
CA ALA A 213 -9.00 2.14 -13.99
C ALA A 213 -9.86 3.33 -14.45
N ASN A 214 -9.23 4.46 -14.80
CA ASN A 214 -9.92 5.65 -15.31
C ASN A 214 -10.52 5.39 -16.71
N ALA A 215 -9.82 4.64 -17.57
CA ALA A 215 -10.35 4.26 -18.88
C ALA A 215 -11.58 3.34 -18.77
N SER A 216 -11.58 2.42 -17.80
CA SER A 216 -12.73 1.54 -17.55
C SER A 216 -13.96 2.24 -16.96
N THR A 217 -13.85 3.48 -16.48
CA THR A 217 -14.98 4.26 -15.95
C THR A 217 -15.63 5.18 -16.99
N MET A 218 -15.04 5.33 -18.17
CA MET A 218 -15.57 6.15 -19.27
C MET A 218 -16.44 5.37 -20.26
N HIS A 219 -16.57 4.05 -20.07
CA HIS A 219 -17.40 3.13 -20.85
C HIS A 219 -18.51 2.55 -19.98
#